data_AF-A0A1C6D4D6-F1
#
_entry.id   AF-A0A1C6D4D6-F1
#
_cell.length_a   1.000
_cell.length_b   1.000
_cell.length_c   1.000
_cell.angle_alpha   90.00
_cell.angle_beta   90.00
_cell.angle_gamma   90.00
#
_symmetry.space_group_name_H-M   'P 1'
#
loop_
_entity.id
_entity.type
_entity.pdbx_description
1 polymer ?
#
loop_
_entity_poly.entity_id
_entity_poly.type
_entity_poly.pdbx_seq_one_letter_code
_entity_poly.pdbx_strand_id
1 'polypeptide(L)'
;MSYKVTASDIGAVQLNETDTVRSVLQNIAIILSTRQGTCPLYRGFGLPQKFVDKPLPVAMPMMYSEVKEAVEEYEPRAEVVNVTFAADRNAPGRLIPTVEVNIINE
;
A
#
# COMPACT_ATOMS: atom_id res chain seq x y z
N MET A 1 -10.48 -14.87 2.77
CA MET A 1 -11.27 -13.79 3.43
C MET A 1 -10.76 -12.43 2.95
N SER A 2 -11.53 -11.33 3.08
CA SER A 2 -11.04 -9.99 2.70
C SER A 2 -10.47 -9.25 3.92
N TYR A 3 -9.33 -8.59 3.70
CA TYR A 3 -8.55 -7.90 4.72
C TYR A 3 -8.29 -6.47 4.29
N LYS A 4 -8.22 -5.55 5.26
CA LYS A 4 -7.93 -4.13 5.00
C LYS A 4 -6.59 -3.76 5.62
N VAL A 5 -5.78 -3.03 4.87
CA VAL A 5 -4.45 -2.58 5.29
C VAL A 5 -4.18 -1.17 4.80
N THR A 6 -3.57 -0.37 5.68
CA THR A 6 -3.16 1.01 5.43
C THR A 6 -1.68 1.16 5.76
N ALA A 7 -0.99 2.14 5.17
CA ALA A 7 0.41 2.43 5.49
C ALA A 7 0.66 2.75 6.98
N SER A 8 -0.37 3.24 7.68
CA SER A 8 -0.33 3.55 9.12
C SER A 8 -0.32 2.30 10.01
N ASP A 9 -0.58 1.12 9.45
CA ASP A 9 -0.60 -0.15 10.18
C ASP A 9 0.81 -0.74 10.35
N ILE A 10 1.87 -0.03 9.90
CA ILE A 10 3.26 -0.31 10.28
C ILE A 10 3.42 0.01 11.77
N GLY A 11 3.05 -0.97 12.61
CA GLY A 11 3.42 -1.00 14.01
C GLY A 11 4.85 -1.51 14.19
N ALA A 12 5.07 -2.30 15.23
CA ALA A 12 6.33 -3.03 15.40
C ALA A 12 6.43 -4.12 14.33
N VAL A 13 7.39 -4.00 13.42
CA VAL A 13 7.66 -4.99 12.38
C VAL A 13 8.15 -6.27 13.03
N GLN A 14 7.40 -7.37 12.87
CA GLN A 14 7.80 -8.68 13.32
C GLN A 14 8.64 -9.35 12.23
N LEU A 15 9.89 -9.67 12.57
CA LEU A 15 10.77 -10.41 11.69
C LEU A 15 10.43 -11.90 11.77
N ASN A 16 10.46 -12.57 10.61
CA ASN A 16 10.15 -14.01 10.50
C ASN A 16 8.75 -14.37 11.05
N GLU A 17 7.74 -13.56 10.71
CA GLU A 17 6.35 -13.88 11.03
C GLU A 17 5.93 -15.19 10.35
N THR A 18 5.38 -16.12 11.14
CA THR A 18 5.00 -17.46 10.69
C THR A 18 3.55 -17.52 10.22
N ASP A 19 2.71 -16.59 10.69
CA ASP A 19 1.34 -16.44 10.21
C ASP A 19 1.35 -15.78 8.81
N THR A 20 0.84 -16.51 7.82
CA THR A 20 0.80 -16.06 6.42
C THR A 20 -0.01 -14.77 6.27
N VAL A 21 -1.14 -14.66 6.98
CA VAL A 21 -2.04 -13.51 6.89
C VAL A 21 -1.33 -12.26 7.42
N ARG A 22 -0.74 -12.35 8.61
CA ARG A 22 -0.01 -11.23 9.22
C ARG A 22 1.23 -10.84 8.42
N SER A 23 1.97 -11.82 7.90
CA SER A 23 3.13 -11.58 7.05
C SER A 23 2.76 -10.78 5.81
N VAL A 24 1.69 -11.17 5.12
CA VAL A 24 1.20 -10.48 3.91
C VAL A 24 0.73 -9.06 4.23
N LEU A 25 -0.07 -8.88 5.29
CA LEU A 25 -0.57 -7.55 5.67
C LEU A 25 0.58 -6.60 6.07
N GLN A 26 1.58 -7.11 6.81
CA GLN A 26 2.76 -6.33 7.16
C GLN A 26 3.55 -5.92 5.90
N ASN A 27 3.75 -6.83 4.95
CA ASN A 27 4.47 -6.55 3.72
C ASN A 27 3.76 -5.50 2.86
N ILE A 28 2.43 -5.58 2.74
CA ILE A 28 1.63 -4.57 2.03
C ILE A 28 1.78 -3.20 2.71
N ALA A 29 1.70 -3.14 4.05
CA ALA A 29 1.90 -1.89 4.77
C ALA A 29 3.30 -1.29 4.47
N ILE A 30 4.35 -2.12 4.45
CA ILE A 30 5.72 -1.71 4.08
C ILE A 30 5.76 -1.12 2.67
N ILE A 31 5.17 -1.80 1.67
CA ILE A 31 5.11 -1.33 0.28
C ILE A 31 4.45 0.05 0.22
N LEU A 32 3.29 0.22 0.87
CA LEU A 32 2.53 1.48 0.86
C LEU A 32 3.28 2.63 1.54
N SER A 33 4.10 2.35 2.56
CA SER A 33 4.90 3.35 3.25
C SER A 33 6.20 3.73 2.52
N THR A 34 6.67 2.87 1.61
CA THR A 34 7.97 3.04 0.97
C THR A 34 7.84 3.90 -0.27
N ARG A 35 8.69 4.93 -0.36
CA ARG A 35 8.81 5.77 -1.55
C ARG A 35 9.86 5.18 -2.47
N GLN A 36 9.59 5.08 -3.77
CA GLN A 36 10.61 4.61 -4.71
C GLN A 36 11.87 5.46 -4.63
N GLY A 37 13.02 4.78 -4.75
CA GLY A 37 14.35 5.37 -4.65
C GLY A 37 14.92 5.45 -3.23
N THR A 38 14.14 5.20 -2.17
CA THR A 38 14.66 5.29 -0.79
C THR A 38 15.44 4.05 -0.36
N CYS A 39 15.14 2.88 -0.92
CA CYS A 39 15.85 1.64 -0.60
C CYS A 39 17.14 1.52 -1.42
N PRO A 40 18.34 1.50 -0.79
CA PRO A 40 19.59 1.28 -1.50
C PRO A 40 19.59 -0.08 -2.19
N LEU A 41 20.21 -0.17 -3.37
CA LEU A 41 20.27 -1.39 -4.20
C LEU A 41 18.92 -1.93 -4.70
N TYR A 42 17.78 -1.38 -4.27
CA TYR A 42 16.44 -1.77 -4.74
C TYR A 42 15.54 -0.55 -4.97
N ARG A 43 15.96 0.32 -5.90
CA ARG A 43 15.34 1.64 -6.11
C ARG A 43 13.93 1.60 -6.71
N GLY A 44 13.56 0.51 -7.39
CA GLY A 44 12.22 0.35 -7.96
C GLY A 44 11.13 0.09 -6.91
N PHE A 45 11.51 -0.32 -5.69
CA PHE A 45 10.57 -0.76 -4.68
C PHE A 45 9.75 0.38 -4.04
N GLY A 46 8.46 0.12 -3.84
CA GLY A 46 7.50 1.07 -3.23
C GLY A 46 6.72 1.87 -4.26
N LEU A 47 6.17 3.01 -3.85
CA LEU A 47 5.31 3.85 -4.69
C LEU A 47 6.09 4.98 -5.39
N PRO A 48 5.87 5.25 -6.70
CA PRO A 48 6.66 6.19 -7.50
C PRO A 48 6.41 7.68 -7.20
N GLN A 49 5.47 8.00 -6.31
CA GLN A 49 5.15 9.37 -5.87
C GLN A 49 4.74 10.34 -6.99
N LYS A 50 4.42 9.85 -8.20
CA LYS A 50 3.98 10.68 -9.35
C LYS A 50 2.70 11.45 -9.06
N PHE A 51 1.91 11.03 -8.08
CA PHE A 51 0.65 11.66 -7.67
C PHE A 51 0.81 12.90 -6.76
N VAL A 52 2.03 13.15 -6.24
CA VAL A 52 2.31 14.32 -5.40
C VAL A 52 2.15 15.61 -6.22
N ASP A 53 1.65 16.67 -5.58
CA ASP A 53 1.36 17.99 -6.15
C ASP A 53 0.31 18.02 -7.28
N LYS A 54 -0.38 16.89 -7.53
CA LYS A 54 -1.50 16.85 -8.48
C LYS A 54 -2.81 17.24 -7.80
N PRO A 55 -3.76 17.85 -8.53
CA PRO A 55 -5.11 18.06 -8.02
C PRO A 55 -5.76 16.73 -7.60
N LEU A 56 -6.54 16.74 -6.52
CA LEU A 56 -7.20 15.54 -5.98
C LEU A 56 -7.93 14.68 -7.02
N PRO A 57 -8.71 15.26 -7.97
CA PRO A 57 -9.40 14.46 -8.99
C PRO A 57 -8.48 13.66 -9.91
N VAL A 58 -7.21 14.09 -10.05
CA VAL A 58 -6.18 13.41 -10.86
C VAL A 58 -5.32 12.51 -9.97
N ALA A 59 -4.98 12.95 -8.76
CA ALA A 59 -4.12 12.22 -7.85
C ALA A 59 -4.77 10.90 -7.37
N MET A 60 -6.08 10.88 -7.10
CA MET A 60 -6.80 9.68 -6.64
C MET A 60 -6.72 8.51 -7.64
N PRO A 61 -7.14 8.64 -8.91
CA PRO A 61 -7.06 7.52 -9.87
C PRO A 61 -5.62 7.12 -10.17
N MET A 62 -4.67 8.07 -10.17
CA MET A 62 -3.25 7.76 -10.32
C MET A 62 -2.73 6.92 -9.15
N MET A 63 -3.01 7.34 -7.91
CA MET A 63 -2.60 6.60 -6.72
C MET A 63 -3.27 5.22 -6.67
N TYR A 64 -4.52 5.10 -7.12
CA TYR A 64 -5.21 3.81 -7.22
C TYR A 64 -4.45 2.82 -8.11
N SER A 65 -4.10 3.23 -9.34
CA SER A 65 -3.37 2.38 -10.29
C SER A 65 -2.01 1.97 -9.72
N GLU A 66 -1.25 2.94 -9.23
CA GLU A 66 0.12 2.72 -8.73
C GLU A 66 0.12 1.83 -7.47
N VAL A 67 -0.85 1.99 -6.57
CA VAL A 67 -1.00 1.13 -5.39
C VAL A 67 -1.37 -0.30 -5.81
N LYS A 68 -2.31 -0.44 -6.74
CA LYS A 68 -2.72 -1.75 -7.24
C LYS A 68 -1.54 -2.49 -7.88
N GLU A 69 -0.85 -1.83 -8.81
CA GLU A 69 0.31 -2.39 -9.52
C GLU A 69 1.43 -2.77 -8.54
N ALA A 70 1.75 -1.90 -7.56
CA ALA A 70 2.80 -2.18 -6.59
C ALA A 70 2.48 -3.38 -5.67
N VAL A 71 1.22 -3.56 -5.25
CA VAL A 71 0.82 -4.71 -4.44
C VAL A 71 0.86 -5.99 -5.27
N GLU A 72 0.37 -5.96 -6.51
CA GLU A 72 0.41 -7.11 -7.43
C GLU A 72 1.85 -7.53 -7.78
N GLU A 73 2.78 -6.57 -7.92
CA GLU A 73 4.19 -6.83 -8.21
C GLU A 73 4.96 -7.36 -6.99
N TYR A 74 4.82 -6.73 -5.83
CA TYR A 74 5.66 -6.99 -4.66
C TYR A 74 5.07 -7.98 -3.64
N GLU A 75 3.75 -8.21 -3.64
CA GLU A 75 3.11 -9.17 -2.75
C GLU A 75 2.10 -10.05 -3.53
N PRO A 76 2.59 -10.99 -4.37
CA PRO A 76 1.75 -11.80 -5.26
C PRO A 76 0.83 -12.81 -4.52
N ARG A 77 0.98 -12.97 -3.20
CA ARG A 77 0.08 -13.77 -2.37
C ARG A 77 -1.23 -13.04 -2.04
N ALA A 78 -1.32 -11.76 -2.34
CA ALA A 78 -2.50 -10.94 -2.14
C ALA A 78 -3.12 -10.51 -3.47
N GLU A 79 -4.43 -10.70 -3.61
CA GLU A 79 -5.22 -10.17 -4.71
C GLU A 79 -5.91 -8.88 -4.26
N VAL A 80 -5.69 -7.77 -4.97
CA VAL A 80 -6.29 -6.48 -4.64
C VAL A 80 -7.75 -6.45 -5.07
N VAL A 81 -8.65 -6.34 -4.10
CA VAL A 81 -10.10 -6.22 -4.33
C VAL A 81 -10.49 -4.77 -4.59
N ASN A 82 -9.97 -3.85 -3.78
CA ASN A 82 -10.29 -2.43 -3.87
C ASN A 82 -9.21 -1.57 -3.23
N VAL A 83 -9.12 -0.31 -3.65
CA VAL A 83 -8.31 0.71 -2.98
C VAL A 83 -9.23 1.89 -2.68
N THR A 84 -9.33 2.25 -1.41
CA THR A 84 -10.13 3.37 -0.92
C THR A 84 -9.22 4.43 -0.34
N PHE A 85 -9.68 5.68 -0.29
CA PHE A 85 -8.90 6.78 0.25
C PHE A 85 -9.63 7.40 1.44
N ALA A 86 -8.95 7.46 2.58
CA ALA A 86 -9.43 8.24 3.71
C ALA A 86 -9.08 9.72 3.49
N ALA A 87 -10.10 10.58 3.57
CA ALA A 87 -9.93 12.02 3.54
C ALA A 87 -9.75 12.55 4.97
N ASP A 88 -8.59 13.13 5.26
CA ASP A 88 -8.37 13.83 6.52
C ASP A 88 -9.03 15.22 6.47
N ARG A 89 -10.11 15.39 7.22
CA ARG A 89 -10.85 16.66 7.30
C ARG A 89 -10.01 17.80 7.89
N ASN A 90 -9.00 17.47 8.70
CA ASN A 90 -8.12 18.45 9.34
C ASN A 90 -6.89 18.77 8.47
N ALA A 91 -6.59 17.95 7.47
CA ALA A 91 -5.49 18.13 6.53
C ALA A 91 -5.99 17.97 5.08
N PRO A 92 -6.72 18.97 4.54
CA PRO A 92 -7.21 18.94 3.16
C PRO A 92 -6.04 18.75 2.18
N GLY A 93 -6.18 17.76 1.29
CA GLY A 93 -5.12 17.37 0.35
C GLY A 93 -4.33 16.14 0.76
N ARG A 94 -4.46 15.66 2.01
CA ARG A 94 -3.85 14.40 2.44
C ARG A 94 -4.67 13.20 1.96
N LEU A 95 -4.07 12.38 1.11
CA LEU A 95 -4.62 11.10 0.66
C LEU A 95 -3.96 9.96 1.43
N ILE A 96 -4.76 9.15 2.12
CA ILE A 96 -4.30 7.95 2.82
C ILE A 96 -4.98 6.75 2.14
N PRO A 97 -4.23 5.93 1.37
CA PRO A 97 -4.80 4.75 0.73
C PRO A 97 -4.99 3.62 1.75
N THR A 98 -6.18 3.03 1.75
CA THR A 98 -6.52 1.79 2.43
C THR A 98 -6.83 0.74 1.36
N VAL A 99 -6.04 -0.32 1.33
CA VAL A 99 -6.15 -1.42 0.37
C VAL A 99 -6.97 -2.54 0.99
N GLU A 100 -7.94 -3.03 0.24
CA GLU A 100 -8.67 -4.26 0.55
C GLU A 100 -8.12 -5.40 -0.31
N VAL A 101 -7.66 -6.48 0.33
CA VAL A 101 -7.03 -7.62 -0.32
C VAL A 101 -7.66 -8.94 0.08
N ASN A 102 -7.67 -9.90 -0.84
CA ASN A 102 -7.90 -11.31 -0.55
C ASN A 102 -6.56 -12.03 -0.53
N ILE A 103 -6.33 -12.88 0.47
CA ILE A 103 -5.09 -13.66 0.55
C ILE A 103 -5.33 -15.02 -0.11
N ILE A 104 -4.45 -15.38 -1.04
CA ILE A 104 -4.54 -16.62 -1.82
C ILE A 104 -4.00 -17.77 -0.96
N ASN A 105 -4.72 -18.90 -0.95
CA ASN A 105 -4.41 -20.12 -0.18
C ASN A 105 -4.49 -19.97 1.35
N GLU A 106 -5.49 -19.22 1.80
CA GLU A 106 -5.90 -19.17 3.21
C GLU A 106 -6.71 -20.41 3.63
#